data_AF-A0A8B7DCD6-F1
#
_entry.id   AF-A0A8B7DCD6-F1
#
_cell.length_a   1.000
_cell.length_b   1.000
_cell.length_c   1.000
_cell.angle_alpha   90.00
_cell.angle_beta   90.00
_cell.angle_gamma   90.00
#
_symmetry.space_group_name_H-M   'P 1'
#
loop_
_entity.id
_entity.type
_entity.pdbx_description
1 polymer ?
#
loop_
_entity_poly.entity_id
_entity_poly.type
_entity_poly.pdbx_seq_one_letter_code
_entity_poly.pdbx_strand_id
1 'polypeptide(L)'
;MRRVNTLDVSTKSKIELYVGNITEIKEYDVLVISAFPGDYEPTPGSVIGALYRDLKVSVAELSKNKEEVCKVFSSWWSKQLNDLPMNRILCYEGSFRNPKRSIAEVFGTLVALGKNDLTVVMPLLASGDQNCSKEDMMNIIFNASTCWMQAGFPVKLLKIVVYARNVNDLDASALSLCTLFGFLKTTSWRRPLVEQSEEHYDIYMSYNFKDRFLASEIVRKCEELHNGIRIKHP
;
A
#
# COMPACT_ATOMS: atom_id res chain seq x y z
N MET A 1 19.13 0.99 -7.52
CA MET A 1 18.11 1.35 -6.50
C MET A 1 18.75 2.28 -5.47
N ARG A 2 18.09 3.36 -5.07
CA ARG A 2 18.61 4.30 -4.06
C ARG A 2 17.47 4.85 -3.20
N ARG A 3 17.60 4.77 -1.87
CA ARG A 3 16.71 5.50 -0.95
C ARG A 3 17.06 6.98 -0.99
N VAL A 4 16.07 7.83 -1.25
CA VAL A 4 16.26 9.28 -1.41
C VAL A 4 15.63 10.09 -0.28
N ASN A 5 14.61 9.54 0.40
CA ASN A 5 13.97 10.22 1.52
C ASN A 5 13.35 9.22 2.50
N THR A 6 13.07 9.69 3.71
CA THR A 6 12.42 8.91 4.77
C THR A 6 11.58 9.81 5.65
N LEU A 7 10.43 9.33 6.11
CA LEU A 7 9.57 9.94 7.11
C LEU A 7 9.28 8.92 8.20
N ASP A 8 9.65 9.25 9.43
CA ASP A 8 9.17 8.53 10.61
C ASP A 8 7.75 8.98 10.91
N VAL A 9 6.79 8.07 10.78
CA VAL A 9 5.36 8.34 11.01
C VAL A 9 5.01 8.14 12.49
N SER A 10 5.66 7.19 13.14
CA SER A 10 5.62 6.91 14.57
C SER A 10 6.99 6.38 15.03
N THR A 11 7.13 6.04 16.31
CA THR A 11 8.34 5.37 16.84
C THR A 11 8.60 4.00 16.22
N LYS A 12 7.55 3.33 15.72
CA LYS A 12 7.62 1.97 15.17
C LYS A 12 7.45 1.93 13.65
N SER A 13 6.97 3.00 13.00
CA SER A 13 6.55 2.95 11.59
C SER A 13 7.15 4.04 10.71
N LYS A 14 7.57 3.69 9.48
CA LYS A 14 8.29 4.60 8.56
C LYS A 14 7.78 4.50 7.11
N ILE A 15 7.84 5.63 6.41
CA ILE A 15 7.65 5.71 4.95
C ILE A 15 8.98 6.11 4.32
N GLU A 16 9.44 5.32 3.36
CA GLU A 16 10.68 5.56 2.63
C GLU A 16 10.40 5.77 1.15
N LEU A 17 11.07 6.77 0.55
CA LEU A 17 11.04 7.01 -0.89
C LEU A 17 12.32 6.45 -1.52
N TYR A 18 12.13 5.66 -2.57
CA TYR A 18 13.20 5.07 -3.37
C TYR A 18 13.10 5.48 -4.83
N VAL A 19 14.25 5.51 -5.50
CA VAL A 19 14.36 5.65 -6.96
C VAL A 19 15.10 4.45 -7.56
N GLY A 20 14.59 3.92 -8.67
CA GLY A 20 15.21 2.81 -9.41
C GLY A 20 14.21 1.73 -9.83
N ASN A 21 14.71 0.55 -10.20
CA ASN A 21 13.87 -0.59 -10.56
C ASN A 21 13.38 -1.35 -9.32
N ILE A 22 12.06 -1.44 -9.12
CA ILE A 22 11.42 -2.03 -7.94
C ILE A 22 11.88 -3.48 -7.64
N THR A 23 12.28 -4.25 -8.65
CA THR A 23 12.78 -5.63 -8.51
C THR A 23 14.13 -5.73 -7.80
N GLU A 24 14.85 -4.62 -7.66
CA GLU A 24 16.12 -4.55 -6.94
C GLU A 24 15.93 -4.48 -5.42
N ILE A 25 14.74 -4.14 -4.92
CA ILE A 25 14.47 -4.14 -3.48
C ILE A 25 14.49 -5.58 -2.97
N LYS A 26 15.22 -5.80 -1.87
CA LYS A 26 15.33 -7.09 -1.19
C LYS A 26 14.46 -7.13 0.05
N GLU A 27 13.96 -8.33 0.33
CA GLU A 27 13.28 -8.74 1.56
C GLU A 27 12.16 -7.82 2.02
N TYR A 28 10.93 -8.20 1.70
CA TYR A 28 9.73 -7.52 2.14
C TYR A 28 8.52 -8.46 2.10
N ASP A 29 7.43 -8.09 2.78
CA ASP A 29 6.26 -8.96 2.91
C ASP A 29 5.37 -8.89 1.68
N VAL A 30 5.06 -7.68 1.21
CA VAL A 30 4.04 -7.50 0.18
C VAL A 30 4.52 -6.54 -0.90
N LEU A 31 4.51 -6.99 -2.15
CA LEU A 31 4.55 -6.11 -3.31
C LEU A 31 3.12 -5.73 -3.68
N VAL A 32 2.80 -4.43 -3.67
CA VAL A 32 1.52 -3.94 -4.20
C VAL A 32 1.73 -3.51 -5.65
N ILE A 33 0.85 -3.97 -6.54
CA ILE A 33 0.79 -3.55 -7.95
C ILE A 33 -0.64 -3.19 -8.33
N SER A 34 -0.80 -2.44 -9.42
CA SER A 34 -2.09 -2.25 -10.07
C SER A 34 -2.08 -2.85 -11.47
N ALA A 35 -3.22 -3.36 -11.91
CA ALA A 35 -3.43 -3.94 -13.24
C ALA A 35 -4.84 -3.60 -13.76
N PHE A 36 -5.04 -3.74 -15.06
CA PHE A 36 -6.40 -3.78 -15.59
C PHE A 36 -7.05 -5.12 -15.22
N PRO A 37 -8.36 -5.16 -14.91
CA PRO A 37 -9.03 -6.41 -14.51
C PRO A 37 -8.77 -7.57 -15.47
N GLY A 38 -8.13 -8.62 -14.97
CA GLY A 38 -7.83 -9.82 -15.75
C GLY A 38 -6.74 -9.68 -16.81
N ASP A 39 -6.13 -8.49 -16.96
CA ASP A 39 -5.03 -8.25 -17.89
C ASP A 39 -3.73 -8.01 -17.11
N TYR A 40 -2.82 -8.96 -17.26
CA TYR A 40 -1.51 -8.98 -16.61
C TYR A 40 -0.41 -9.17 -17.66
N GLU A 41 -0.63 -8.69 -18.89
CA GLU A 41 0.37 -8.80 -19.94
C GLU A 41 1.66 -8.05 -19.55
N PRO A 42 2.85 -8.67 -19.64
CA PRO A 42 4.10 -8.00 -19.32
C PRO A 42 4.43 -6.90 -20.34
N THR A 43 4.13 -5.64 -20.01
CA THR A 43 4.46 -4.49 -20.87
C THR A 43 5.83 -3.87 -20.54
N PRO A 44 6.55 -3.31 -21.54
CA PRO A 44 7.78 -2.56 -21.27
C PRO A 44 7.54 -1.38 -20.33
N GLY A 45 8.32 -1.29 -19.25
CA GLY A 45 8.24 -0.18 -18.29
C GLY A 45 7.20 -0.35 -17.18
N SER A 46 6.34 -1.38 -17.23
CA SER A 46 5.47 -1.73 -16.11
C SER A 46 6.18 -2.57 -15.06
N VAL A 47 5.63 -2.57 -13.84
CA VAL A 47 6.11 -3.45 -12.77
C VAL A 47 5.92 -4.92 -13.14
N ILE A 48 4.80 -5.27 -13.81
CA ILE A 48 4.55 -6.63 -14.31
C ILE A 48 5.64 -7.05 -15.31
N GLY A 49 5.99 -6.17 -16.25
CA GLY A 49 7.11 -6.38 -17.17
C GLY A 49 8.45 -6.58 -16.47
N ALA A 50 8.73 -5.80 -15.42
CA ALA A 50 9.95 -5.94 -14.62
C ALA A 50 10.00 -7.27 -13.85
N LEU A 51 8.90 -7.66 -13.20
CA LEU A 51 8.78 -8.94 -12.51
C LEU A 51 9.03 -10.13 -13.44
N TYR A 52 8.42 -10.10 -14.63
CA TYR A 52 8.59 -11.16 -15.61
C TYR A 52 10.03 -11.26 -16.13
N ARG A 53 10.63 -10.11 -16.49
CA ARG A 53 11.97 -10.05 -17.06
C ARG A 53 13.05 -10.41 -16.03
N ASP A 54 13.01 -9.77 -14.86
CA ASP A 54 14.12 -9.75 -13.91
C ASP A 54 14.01 -10.88 -12.88
N LEU A 55 12.78 -11.22 -12.45
CA LEU A 55 12.53 -12.22 -11.40
C LEU A 55 11.86 -13.49 -11.91
N LYS A 56 11.56 -13.57 -13.22
CA LYS A 56 10.84 -14.70 -13.84
C LYS A 56 9.47 -14.97 -13.22
N VAL A 57 8.83 -13.92 -12.68
CA VAL A 57 7.50 -14.01 -12.06
C VAL A 57 6.43 -13.61 -13.08
N SER A 58 5.54 -14.55 -13.42
CA SER A 58 4.36 -14.28 -14.24
C SER A 58 3.16 -13.96 -13.36
N VAL A 59 2.73 -12.69 -13.36
CA VAL A 59 1.52 -12.25 -12.64
C VAL A 59 0.26 -12.92 -13.20
N ALA A 60 0.22 -13.18 -14.51
CA ALA A 60 -0.86 -13.93 -15.16
C ALA A 60 -0.97 -15.38 -14.67
N GLU A 61 0.15 -16.05 -14.36
CA GLU A 61 0.10 -17.40 -13.76
C GLU A 61 -0.30 -17.34 -12.29
N LEU A 62 0.21 -16.36 -11.53
CA LEU A 62 -0.18 -16.16 -10.13
C LEU A 62 -1.69 -15.88 -9.99
N SER A 63 -2.27 -15.12 -10.93
CA SER A 63 -3.68 -14.78 -10.90
C SER A 63 -4.62 -15.96 -11.19
N LYS A 64 -4.12 -17.08 -11.74
CA LYS A 64 -4.89 -18.32 -11.89
C LYS A 64 -4.99 -19.12 -10.58
N ASN A 65 -4.10 -18.87 -9.63
CA ASN A 65 -3.99 -19.60 -8.37
C ASN A 65 -3.85 -18.64 -7.17
N LYS A 66 -4.82 -17.73 -7.06
CA LYS A 66 -4.92 -16.72 -5.98
C LYS A 66 -5.12 -17.41 -4.63
N GLU A 67 -4.60 -16.82 -3.55
CA GLU A 67 -4.95 -17.29 -2.20
C GLU A 67 -6.34 -16.78 -1.80
N GLU A 68 -6.61 -15.51 -2.08
CA GLU A 68 -7.87 -14.87 -1.74
C GLU A 68 -8.25 -13.83 -2.80
N VAL A 69 -9.56 -13.62 -2.93
CA VAL A 69 -10.13 -12.56 -3.75
C VAL A 69 -10.95 -11.64 -2.86
N CYS A 70 -10.39 -10.49 -2.50
CA CYS A 70 -11.10 -9.46 -1.76
C CYS A 70 -11.96 -8.63 -2.72
N LYS A 71 -13.11 -9.19 -3.12
CA LYS A 71 -14.05 -8.55 -4.06
C LYS A 71 -14.50 -7.16 -3.59
N VAL A 72 -14.61 -6.95 -2.27
CA VAL A 72 -14.99 -5.66 -1.67
C VAL A 72 -14.00 -4.55 -2.05
N PHE A 73 -12.72 -4.89 -2.21
CA PHE A 73 -11.65 -3.94 -2.49
C PHE A 73 -11.04 -4.10 -3.88
N SER A 74 -11.74 -4.79 -4.79
CA SER A 74 -11.29 -5.04 -6.18
C SER A 74 -9.84 -5.56 -6.25
N SER A 75 -9.47 -6.41 -5.31
CA SER A 75 -8.08 -6.85 -5.14
C SER A 75 -8.00 -8.36 -4.93
N TRP A 76 -6.82 -8.89 -5.22
CA TRP A 76 -6.45 -10.25 -4.85
C TRP A 76 -5.00 -10.27 -4.35
N TRP A 77 -4.63 -11.32 -3.63
CA TRP A 77 -3.23 -11.58 -3.33
C TRP A 77 -2.83 -13.02 -3.65
N SER A 78 -1.55 -13.17 -4.03
CA SER A 78 -0.96 -14.46 -4.32
C SER A 78 -0.89 -15.32 -3.07
N LYS A 79 -0.76 -16.64 -3.27
CA LYS A 79 -0.20 -17.53 -2.24
C LYS A 79 1.20 -17.07 -1.83
N GLN A 80 1.69 -17.64 -0.73
CA GLN A 80 3.06 -17.42 -0.28
C GLN A 80 4.05 -17.73 -1.41
N LEU A 81 4.95 -16.79 -1.65
CA LEU A 81 6.02 -16.87 -2.63
C LEU A 81 7.32 -17.15 -1.88
N ASN A 82 8.00 -18.24 -2.25
CA ASN A 82 9.28 -18.63 -1.69
C ASN A 82 10.40 -18.21 -2.65
N ASP A 83 11.61 -18.01 -2.12
CA ASP A 83 12.83 -17.70 -2.89
C ASP A 83 12.75 -16.42 -3.74
N LEU A 84 11.82 -15.53 -3.40
CA LEU A 84 11.64 -14.23 -4.04
C LEU A 84 11.86 -13.10 -3.03
N PRO A 85 12.19 -11.87 -3.49
CA PRO A 85 12.37 -10.74 -2.60
C PRO A 85 11.11 -10.39 -1.78
N MET A 86 9.94 -10.80 -2.27
CA MET A 86 8.64 -10.59 -1.63
C MET A 86 8.01 -11.91 -1.19
N ASN A 87 7.30 -11.88 -0.06
CA ASN A 87 6.49 -13.01 0.40
C ASN A 87 5.18 -13.15 -0.38
N ARG A 88 4.60 -12.04 -0.84
CA ARG A 88 3.31 -12.01 -1.58
C ARG A 88 3.25 -10.87 -2.58
N ILE A 89 2.39 -11.02 -3.59
CA ILE A 89 1.92 -9.91 -4.44
C ILE A 89 0.47 -9.64 -4.10
N LEU A 90 0.14 -8.36 -3.86
CA LEU A 90 -1.22 -7.84 -3.81
C LEU A 90 -1.46 -7.05 -5.10
N CYS A 91 -2.44 -7.49 -5.89
CA CYS A 91 -2.81 -6.83 -7.12
C CYS A 91 -4.17 -6.14 -6.96
N TYR A 92 -4.18 -4.83 -7.17
CA TYR A 92 -5.38 -4.02 -7.24
C TYR A 92 -5.85 -3.90 -8.69
N GLU A 93 -7.09 -4.29 -8.94
CA GLU A 93 -7.73 -4.28 -10.27
C GLU A 93 -8.83 -3.23 -10.37
N GLY A 94 -9.09 -2.49 -9.29
CA GLY A 94 -10.16 -1.50 -9.27
C GLY A 94 -9.88 -0.29 -10.15
N SER A 95 -10.91 0.54 -10.31
CA SER A 95 -10.85 1.72 -11.17
C SER A 95 -10.31 2.93 -10.43
N PHE A 96 -9.23 3.52 -10.94
CA PHE A 96 -8.67 4.77 -10.45
C PHE A 96 -9.47 6.03 -10.86
N ARG A 97 -10.77 5.91 -11.19
CA ARG A 97 -11.67 7.07 -11.37
C ARG A 97 -11.75 7.94 -10.11
N ASN A 98 -11.62 7.32 -8.94
CA ASN A 98 -11.43 8.02 -7.66
C ASN A 98 -10.17 7.46 -6.99
N PRO A 99 -9.00 8.07 -7.22
CA PRO A 99 -7.74 7.53 -6.73
C PRO A 99 -7.65 7.48 -5.20
N LYS A 100 -8.28 8.45 -4.49
CA LYS A 100 -8.33 8.44 -3.01
C LYS A 100 -9.05 7.21 -2.47
N ARG A 101 -10.21 6.90 -3.05
CA ARG A 101 -10.95 5.68 -2.70
C ARG A 101 -10.15 4.43 -3.06
N SER A 102 -9.54 4.40 -4.24
CA SER A 102 -8.78 3.25 -4.73
C SER A 102 -7.61 2.92 -3.80
N ILE A 103 -6.86 3.93 -3.37
CA ILE A 103 -5.78 3.76 -2.41
C ILE A 103 -6.32 3.33 -1.04
N ALA A 104 -7.46 3.85 -0.59
CA ALA A 104 -8.09 3.37 0.65
C ALA A 104 -8.48 1.88 0.58
N GLU A 105 -8.96 1.40 -0.57
CA GLU A 105 -9.26 -0.02 -0.81
C GLU A 105 -7.98 -0.90 -0.82
N VAL A 106 -6.87 -0.40 -1.38
CA VAL A 106 -5.56 -1.06 -1.28
C VAL A 106 -5.14 -1.22 0.18
N PHE A 107 -5.22 -0.15 0.98
CA PHE A 107 -4.91 -0.22 2.41
C PHE A 107 -5.87 -1.14 3.17
N GLY A 108 -7.18 -1.12 2.85
CA GLY A 108 -8.16 -2.05 3.39
C GLY A 108 -7.84 -3.51 3.10
N THR A 109 -7.33 -3.80 1.89
CA THR A 109 -6.86 -5.15 1.52
C THR A 109 -5.63 -5.56 2.32
N LEU A 110 -4.70 -4.64 2.55
CA LEU A 110 -3.54 -4.89 3.41
C LEU A 110 -3.94 -5.13 4.88
N VAL A 111 -5.01 -4.48 5.39
CA VAL A 111 -5.59 -4.82 6.72
C VAL A 111 -6.06 -6.27 6.73
N ALA A 112 -6.76 -6.69 5.67
CA ALA A 112 -7.35 -8.02 5.58
C ALA A 112 -6.31 -9.15 5.54
N LEU A 113 -5.04 -8.87 5.21
CA LEU A 113 -3.95 -9.83 5.36
C LEU A 113 -3.67 -10.23 6.81
N GLY A 114 -4.15 -9.45 7.79
CA GLY A 114 -4.16 -9.83 9.22
C GLY A 114 -2.79 -9.96 9.89
N LYS A 115 -1.70 -9.62 9.20
CA LYS A 115 -0.33 -9.70 9.72
C LYS A 115 0.13 -8.34 10.23
N ASN A 116 0.70 -8.32 11.44
CA ASN A 116 1.32 -7.13 12.02
C ASN A 116 2.73 -6.89 11.47
N ASP A 117 3.20 -5.64 11.57
CA ASP A 117 4.54 -5.21 11.21
C ASP A 117 4.98 -5.46 9.75
N LEU A 118 4.05 -5.33 8.81
CA LEU A 118 4.32 -5.53 7.39
C LEU A 118 5.35 -4.54 6.84
N THR A 119 6.29 -5.08 6.06
CA THR A 119 7.09 -4.30 5.12
C THR A 119 6.45 -4.38 3.73
N VAL A 120 5.91 -3.25 3.28
CA VAL A 120 5.17 -3.12 2.01
C VAL A 120 6.01 -2.33 1.03
N VAL A 121 6.07 -2.80 -0.21
CA VAL A 121 6.70 -2.10 -1.33
C VAL A 121 5.62 -1.83 -2.37
N MET A 122 5.56 -0.59 -2.88
CA MET A 122 4.65 -0.25 -3.96
C MET A 122 5.26 0.78 -4.91
N PRO A 123 4.96 0.72 -6.22
CA PRO A 123 5.23 1.84 -7.11
C PRO A 123 4.20 2.96 -6.84
N LEU A 124 4.32 4.06 -7.57
CA LEU A 124 3.17 4.95 -7.76
C LEU A 124 2.11 4.21 -8.59
N LEU A 125 1.10 3.68 -7.91
CA LEU A 125 0.05 2.88 -8.54
C LEU A 125 -0.68 3.68 -9.63
N ALA A 126 -1.07 3.00 -10.71
CA ALA A 126 -1.78 3.57 -11.86
C ALA A 126 -1.12 4.74 -12.60
N SER A 127 0.11 5.12 -12.26
CA SER A 127 0.80 6.25 -12.93
C SER A 127 1.61 5.85 -14.17
N GLY A 128 1.40 4.62 -14.66
CA GLY A 128 1.94 4.10 -15.92
C GLY A 128 0.83 4.07 -16.99
N ASP A 129 0.50 2.87 -17.48
CA ASP A 129 -0.48 2.66 -18.56
C ASP A 129 -1.92 3.13 -18.22
N GLN A 130 -2.24 3.27 -16.92
CA GLN A 130 -3.51 3.81 -16.45
C GLN A 130 -3.54 5.36 -16.38
N ASN A 131 -2.42 6.02 -16.70
CA ASN A 131 -2.25 7.44 -16.91
C ASN A 131 -2.70 8.38 -15.77
N CYS A 132 -2.69 7.91 -14.52
CA CYS A 132 -2.86 8.81 -13.38
C CYS A 132 -1.64 9.73 -13.21
N SER A 133 -1.89 10.97 -12.78
CA SER A 133 -0.81 11.91 -12.44
C SER A 133 0.10 11.34 -11.34
N LYS A 134 1.40 11.26 -11.62
CA LYS A 134 2.39 10.78 -10.64
C LYS A 134 2.41 11.65 -9.38
N GLU A 135 2.24 12.97 -9.54
CA GLU A 135 2.24 13.92 -8.43
C GLU A 135 0.98 13.78 -7.57
N ASP A 136 -0.19 13.59 -8.20
CA ASP A 136 -1.42 13.33 -7.46
C ASP A 136 -1.37 12.00 -6.73
N MET A 137 -0.87 10.95 -7.38
CA MET A 137 -0.71 9.64 -6.74
C MET A 137 0.30 9.67 -5.61
N MET A 138 1.40 10.42 -5.75
CA MET A 138 2.34 10.65 -4.65
C MET A 138 1.64 11.31 -3.46
N ASN A 139 0.92 12.42 -3.69
CA ASN A 139 0.16 13.12 -2.66
C ASN A 139 -0.86 12.20 -1.96
N ILE A 140 -1.61 11.41 -2.73
CA ILE A 140 -2.67 10.55 -2.20
C ILE A 140 -2.09 9.38 -1.41
N ILE A 141 -1.09 8.68 -1.95
CA ILE A 141 -0.44 7.56 -1.27
C ILE A 141 0.25 8.05 0.00
N PHE A 142 0.97 9.17 -0.05
CA PHE A 142 1.63 9.75 1.11
C PHE A 142 0.64 10.10 2.22
N ASN A 143 -0.45 10.83 1.91
CA ASN A 143 -1.43 11.22 2.92
C ASN A 143 -2.22 10.02 3.45
N ALA A 144 -2.58 9.06 2.60
CA ALA A 144 -3.27 7.85 3.06
C ALA A 144 -2.36 7.03 3.99
N SER A 145 -1.12 6.77 3.59
CA SER A 145 -0.18 5.99 4.39
C SER A 145 0.12 6.63 5.74
N THR A 146 0.33 7.94 5.81
CA THR A 146 0.52 8.63 7.09
C THR A 146 -0.71 8.49 7.99
N CYS A 147 -1.92 8.73 7.46
CA CYS A 147 -3.16 8.57 8.24
C CYS A 147 -3.36 7.15 8.76
N TRP A 148 -3.23 6.13 7.89
CA TRP A 148 -3.41 4.73 8.28
C TRP A 148 -2.37 4.31 9.31
N MET A 149 -1.08 4.57 9.06
CA MET A 149 0.00 4.18 9.97
C MET A 149 -0.10 4.91 11.33
N GLN A 150 -0.53 6.17 11.36
CA GLN A 150 -0.83 6.88 12.63
C GLN A 150 -2.03 6.29 13.38
N ALA A 151 -3.02 5.73 12.66
CA ALA A 151 -4.18 5.09 13.29
C ALA A 151 -3.87 3.73 13.94
N GLY A 152 -2.64 3.22 13.79
CA GLY A 152 -2.21 1.91 14.29
C GLY A 152 -2.32 0.79 13.26
N PHE A 153 -2.38 1.13 11.97
CA PHE A 153 -2.40 0.17 10.88
C PHE A 153 -1.12 -0.69 10.86
N PRO A 154 -1.20 -2.01 10.63
CA PRO A 154 -0.09 -2.97 10.74
C PRO A 154 1.03 -2.86 9.69
N VAL A 155 1.29 -1.70 9.12
CA VAL A 155 2.47 -1.47 8.26
C VAL A 155 3.57 -0.79 9.06
N LYS A 156 4.66 -1.52 9.27
CA LYS A 156 5.88 -1.03 9.91
C LYS A 156 6.71 -0.21 8.94
N LEU A 157 6.80 -0.64 7.69
CA LEU A 157 7.63 0.02 6.70
C LEU A 157 6.92 0.05 5.34
N LEU A 158 6.64 1.24 4.85
CA LEU A 158 6.16 1.45 3.49
C LEU A 158 7.31 2.00 2.63
N LYS A 159 7.71 1.26 1.59
CA LYS A 159 8.67 1.72 0.57
C LYS A 159 7.90 2.11 -0.69
N ILE A 160 7.88 3.40 -0.99
CA ILE A 160 7.33 3.94 -2.25
C ILE A 160 8.47 4.02 -3.26
N VAL A 161 8.28 3.44 -4.45
CA VAL A 161 9.30 3.38 -5.49
C VAL A 161 8.91 4.20 -6.70
N VAL A 162 9.75 5.18 -7.04
CA VAL A 162 9.69 5.92 -8.29
C VAL A 162 10.65 5.27 -9.27
N TYR A 163 10.15 4.84 -10.42
CA TYR A 163 11.00 4.22 -11.43
C TYR A 163 12.02 5.22 -11.98
N ALA A 164 13.28 4.78 -12.07
CA ALA A 164 14.36 5.51 -12.72
C ALA A 164 15.28 4.51 -13.42
N ARG A 165 15.64 4.79 -14.68
CA ARG A 165 16.58 3.94 -15.45
C ARG A 165 17.99 3.99 -14.89
N ASN A 166 18.44 5.18 -14.48
CA ASN A 166 19.73 5.42 -13.88
C ASN A 166 19.54 6.20 -12.58
N VAL A 167 19.97 5.64 -11.45
CA VAL A 167 19.81 6.30 -10.14
C VAL A 167 20.78 7.46 -9.93
N ASN A 168 21.85 7.55 -10.73
CA ASN A 168 22.84 8.64 -10.67
C ASN A 168 22.47 9.82 -11.59
N ASP A 169 21.52 9.62 -12.50
CA ASP A 169 21.06 10.62 -13.46
C ASP A 169 19.53 10.54 -13.57
N LEU A 170 18.85 11.23 -12.65
CA LEU A 170 17.39 11.22 -12.55
C LEU A 170 16.79 12.22 -13.54
N ASP A 171 15.75 11.80 -14.24
CA ASP A 171 14.97 12.71 -15.08
C ASP A 171 14.19 13.75 -14.24
N ALA A 172 13.72 14.80 -14.92
CA ALA A 172 12.98 15.89 -14.27
C ALA A 172 11.72 15.42 -13.55
N SER A 173 11.05 14.35 -14.04
CA SER A 173 9.85 13.80 -13.40
C SER A 173 10.18 13.08 -12.09
N ALA A 174 11.25 12.29 -12.05
CA ALA A 174 11.70 11.65 -10.82
C ALA A 174 12.19 12.69 -9.81
N LEU A 175 12.90 13.73 -10.26
CA LEU A 175 13.35 14.83 -9.41
C LEU A 175 12.18 15.65 -8.82
N SER A 176 11.14 15.92 -9.61
CA SER A 176 9.95 16.64 -9.12
C SER A 176 9.25 15.84 -8.02
N LEU A 177 9.11 14.51 -8.19
CA LEU A 177 8.52 13.62 -7.18
C LEU A 177 9.35 13.53 -5.89
N CYS A 178 10.69 13.53 -6.01
CA CYS A 178 11.58 13.59 -4.84
C CYS A 178 11.40 14.89 -4.06
N THR A 179 11.32 16.01 -4.78
CA THR A 179 11.06 17.33 -4.19
C THR A 179 9.68 17.39 -3.53
N LEU A 180 8.64 16.88 -4.21
CA LEU A 180 7.27 16.82 -3.70
C LEU A 180 7.19 16.00 -2.41
N PHE A 181 7.82 14.82 -2.35
CA PHE A 181 7.87 14.03 -1.11
C PHE A 181 8.57 14.80 0.01
N GLY A 182 9.67 15.50 -0.30
CA GLY A 182 10.37 16.36 0.66
C GLY A 182 9.47 17.47 1.21
N PHE A 183 8.70 18.12 0.35
CA PHE A 183 7.70 19.13 0.73
C PHE A 183 6.58 18.52 1.58
N LEU A 184 6.01 17.39 1.17
CA LEU A 184 4.94 16.73 1.93
C LEU A 184 5.36 16.33 3.34
N LYS A 185 6.61 15.91 3.51
CA LYS A 185 7.22 15.62 4.82
C LYS A 185 7.29 16.85 5.73
N THR A 186 7.45 18.06 5.18
CA THR A 186 7.52 19.29 5.98
C THR A 186 6.14 19.86 6.28
N THR A 187 5.18 19.69 5.35
CA THR A 187 3.81 20.23 5.48
C THR A 187 2.81 19.27 6.10
N SER A 188 3.11 17.98 6.15
CA SER A 188 2.26 17.00 6.82
C SER A 188 2.09 17.43 8.27
N TRP A 189 0.85 17.78 8.63
CA TRP A 189 0.47 18.27 9.94
C TRP A 189 1.02 17.31 11.00
N ARG A 190 2.06 17.75 11.72
CA ARG A 190 2.61 17.00 12.83
C ARG A 190 1.57 16.99 13.93
N ARG A 191 0.70 15.97 13.97
CA ARG A 191 0.38 15.43 15.28
C ARG A 191 1.74 15.10 15.92
N PRO A 192 1.98 15.41 17.21
CA PRO A 192 3.15 14.90 17.91
C PRO A 192 3.33 13.43 17.55
N LEU A 193 4.56 12.91 17.48
CA LEU A 193 4.75 11.46 17.40
C LEU A 193 3.99 10.88 18.59
N VAL A 194 2.76 10.45 18.33
CA VAL A 194 1.92 9.86 19.35
C VAL A 194 2.68 8.57 19.62
N GLU A 195 3.16 8.38 20.84
CA GLU A 195 3.44 7.02 21.29
C GLU A 195 2.20 6.25 20.87
N GLN A 196 2.33 5.32 19.91
CA GLN A 196 1.22 4.43 19.62
C GLN A 196 0.92 3.81 20.97
N SER A 197 -0.18 4.26 21.60
CA SER A 197 -0.69 3.58 22.77
C SER A 197 -0.83 2.15 22.29
N GLU A 198 -0.34 1.21 23.08
CA GLU A 198 -0.73 -0.18 22.94
C GLU A 198 -2.21 -0.28 23.37
N GLU A 199 -3.08 0.50 22.73
CA GLU A 199 -4.50 0.26 22.67
C GLU A 199 -4.64 -1.07 21.97
N HIS A 200 -4.60 -2.11 22.78
CA HIS A 200 -4.97 -3.44 22.38
C HIS A 200 -6.46 -3.39 22.05
N TYR A 201 -6.78 -3.42 20.77
CA TYR A 201 -8.11 -3.68 20.27
C TYR A 201 -8.13 -5.09 19.67
N ASP A 202 -9.25 -5.78 19.84
CA ASP A 202 -9.46 -7.12 19.31
C ASP A 202 -10.00 -7.05 17.87
N ILE A 203 -10.73 -5.97 17.53
CA ILE A 203 -11.27 -5.72 16.19
C ILE A 203 -11.03 -4.25 15.79
N TYR A 204 -10.53 -4.02 14.57
CA TYR A 204 -10.58 -2.71 13.92
C TYR A 204 -11.64 -2.73 12.82
N MET A 205 -12.61 -1.81 12.88
CA MET A 205 -13.71 -1.74 11.93
C MET A 205 -13.65 -0.44 11.14
N SER A 206 -13.51 -0.55 9.81
CA SER A 206 -13.57 0.56 8.87
C SER A 206 -14.88 0.54 8.10
N TYR A 207 -15.53 1.69 7.96
CA TYR A 207 -16.83 1.81 7.29
C TYR A 207 -16.96 3.17 6.60
N ASN A 208 -17.86 3.26 5.62
CA ASN A 208 -18.21 4.54 5.00
C ASN A 208 -19.10 5.33 5.98
N PHE A 209 -18.92 6.65 6.10
CA PHE A 209 -19.73 7.46 7.01
C PHE A 209 -21.25 7.34 6.82
N LYS A 210 -21.71 7.01 5.59
CA LYS A 210 -23.12 6.73 5.31
C LYS A 210 -23.65 5.49 6.05
N ASP A 211 -22.79 4.53 6.35
CA ASP A 211 -23.10 3.26 7.00
C ASP A 211 -22.88 3.31 8.52
N ARG A 212 -22.70 4.52 9.09
CA ARG A 212 -22.41 4.70 10.52
C ARG A 212 -23.39 3.99 11.44
N PHE A 213 -24.69 4.04 11.09
CA PHE A 213 -25.71 3.37 11.88
C PHE A 213 -25.52 1.85 11.91
N LEU A 214 -25.26 1.25 10.74
CA LEU A 214 -25.01 -0.18 10.64
C LEU A 214 -23.72 -0.59 11.34
N ALA A 215 -22.67 0.23 11.22
CA ALA A 215 -21.41 0.03 11.92
C ALA A 215 -21.62 0.03 13.45
N SER A 216 -22.39 0.98 13.99
CA SER A 216 -22.75 1.01 15.41
C SER A 216 -23.56 -0.21 15.84
N GLU A 217 -24.48 -0.70 15.01
CA GLU A 217 -25.22 -1.93 15.29
C GLU A 217 -24.32 -3.18 15.33
N ILE A 218 -23.31 -3.25 14.46
CA ILE A 218 -22.33 -4.34 14.46
C ILE A 218 -21.49 -4.30 15.75
N VAL A 219 -21.02 -3.12 16.15
CA VAL A 219 -20.26 -2.93 17.42
C VAL A 219 -21.10 -3.41 18.59
N ARG A 220 -22.35 -2.94 18.68
CA ARG A 220 -23.30 -3.31 19.73
C ARG A 220 -23.47 -4.82 19.82
N LYS A 221 -23.67 -5.50 18.68
CA LYS A 221 -23.80 -6.96 18.64
C LYS A 221 -22.52 -7.70 19.04
N CYS A 222 -21.36 -7.20 18.63
CA CYS A 222 -20.08 -7.81 19.01
C CYS A 222 -19.85 -7.70 20.53
N GLU A 223 -20.17 -6.55 21.13
CA GLU A 223 -20.09 -6.33 22.58
C GLU A 223 -21.08 -7.22 23.35
N GLU A 224 -22.29 -7.44 22.81
CA GLU A 224 -23.28 -8.37 23.37
C GLU A 224 -22.81 -9.83 23.34
N LEU A 225 -22.12 -10.25 22.27
CA LEU A 225 -21.65 -11.62 22.08
C LEU A 225 -20.35 -11.92 22.84
N HIS A 226 -19.48 -10.92 23.01
CA HIS A 226 -18.19 -11.08 23.65
C HIS A 226 -17.95 -9.96 24.67
N ASN A 227 -18.20 -10.28 25.94
CA ASN A 227 -17.96 -9.36 27.03
C ASN A 227 -16.47 -9.00 27.12
N GLY A 228 -16.16 -7.70 27.07
CA GLY A 228 -14.79 -7.18 27.11
C GLY A 228 -14.07 -7.13 25.76
N ILE A 229 -14.75 -7.40 24.63
CA ILE A 229 -14.18 -7.19 23.30
C ILE A 229 -13.90 -5.69 23.08
N ARG A 230 -12.71 -5.36 22.59
CA ARG A 230 -12.27 -3.99 22.36
C ARG A 230 -12.32 -3.70 20.87
N ILE A 231 -13.26 -2.86 20.45
CA ILE A 231 -13.46 -2.55 19.04
C ILE A 231 -13.06 -1.09 18.78
N LYS A 232 -12.14 -0.89 17.83
CA LYS A 232 -11.72 0.43 17.37
C LYS A 232 -12.40 0.75 16.04
N HIS A 233 -13.08 1.89 15.94
CA HIS A 233 -13.67 2.35 14.68
C HIS A 233 -13.62 3.89 14.56
N PRO A 234 -13.60 4.46 13.34
CA PRO A 234 -13.63 5.91 13.09
C PRO A 234 -14.91 6.60 13.55
#